data_AF-A0A6N6RZD3-F1
#
_entry.id   AF-A0A6N6RZD3-F1
#
_cell.length_a   1.000
_cell.length_b   1.000
_cell.length_c   1.000
_cell.angle_alpha   90.00
_cell.angle_beta   90.00
_cell.angle_gamma   90.00
#
_symmetry.space_group_name_H-M   'P 1'
#
loop_
_entity.id
_entity.type
_entity.pdbx_description
1 polymer ?
#
loop_
_entity_poly.entity_id
_entity_poly.type
_entity_poly.pdbx_seq_one_letter_code
_entity_poly.pdbx_strand_id
1 'polypeptide(L)'
;FFTVIVYISLQFDPFLAFAASIGTTAFFITDGFKKNAEEKEKELLDPHMSGWSKVFYLEVLDASFSIDGVIGAFAFTMSVPLILIGNGIGAFVVREVTVRGINWISKYAYLKNGAMYSIGMLGAIMILESFGEEIPFWIAPLNTIILLAIFLFLSWREIKLAEKLEAEGKGGAA
;
A
#
# COMPACT_ATOMS: atom_id res chain seq x y z
N PHE A 1 18.64 -14.98 -6.31
CA PHE A 1 18.29 -13.58 -6.05
C PHE A 1 18.57 -13.21 -4.59
N PHE A 2 17.87 -13.79 -3.61
CA PHE A 2 18.08 -13.48 -2.19
C PHE A 2 19.51 -13.67 -1.69
N THR A 3 20.17 -14.77 -2.05
CA THR A 3 21.58 -15.01 -1.71
C THR A 3 22.50 -13.92 -2.24
N VAL A 4 22.19 -13.35 -3.41
CA VAL A 4 22.97 -12.25 -4.00
C VAL A 4 22.76 -10.96 -3.23
N ILE A 5 21.50 -10.65 -2.85
CA ILE A 5 21.19 -9.48 -2.02
C ILE A 5 21.91 -9.58 -0.68
N VAL A 6 21.79 -10.70 0.02
CA VAL A 6 22.44 -10.91 1.32
C VAL A 6 23.96 -10.83 1.19
N TYR A 7 24.54 -11.40 0.12
CA TYR A 7 25.97 -11.32 -0.14
C TYR A 7 26.45 -9.89 -0.36
N ILE A 8 25.72 -9.10 -1.16
CA ILE A 8 26.04 -7.68 -1.39
C ILE A 8 25.89 -6.89 -0.08
N SER A 9 24.79 -7.08 0.66
CA SER A 9 24.56 -6.41 1.95
C SER A 9 25.67 -6.68 2.96
N LEU A 10 26.23 -7.90 2.97
CA LEU A 10 27.32 -8.28 3.88
C LEU A 10 28.62 -7.50 3.63
N GLN A 11 28.81 -6.96 2.42
CA GLN A 11 29.97 -6.13 2.07
C GLN A 11 29.84 -4.69 2.59
N PHE A 12 28.62 -4.23 2.87
CA PHE A 12 28.37 -2.90 3.41
C PHE A 12 28.29 -2.93 4.94
N ASP A 13 27.35 -3.69 5.50
CA ASP A 13 27.15 -3.77 6.93
C ASP A 13 26.48 -5.10 7.36
N PRO A 14 26.95 -5.79 8.42
CA PRO A 14 26.33 -7.03 8.90
C PRO A 14 24.87 -6.89 9.34
N PHE A 15 24.45 -5.74 9.89
CA PHE A 15 23.06 -5.46 10.24
C PHE A 15 22.19 -5.28 9.00
N LEU A 16 22.72 -4.75 7.91
CA LEU A 16 22.00 -4.66 6.64
C LEU A 16 21.68 -6.06 6.09
N ALA A 17 22.65 -6.98 6.14
CA ALA A 17 22.44 -8.37 5.73
C ALA A 17 21.42 -9.08 6.65
N PHE A 18 21.44 -8.78 7.94
CA PHE A 18 20.45 -9.29 8.90
C PHE A 18 19.05 -8.76 8.59
N ALA A 19 18.89 -7.45 8.35
CA ALA A 19 17.62 -6.84 7.97
C ALA A 19 17.08 -7.41 6.66
N ALA A 20 17.95 -7.59 5.65
CA ALA A 20 17.59 -8.27 4.41
C ALA A 20 17.06 -9.68 4.69
N SER A 21 17.77 -10.48 5.50
CA SER A 21 17.33 -11.85 5.83
C SER A 21 15.95 -11.89 6.49
N ILE A 22 15.69 -11.03 7.49
CA ILE A 22 14.38 -10.91 8.15
C ILE A 22 13.30 -10.53 7.14
N GLY A 23 13.57 -9.53 6.30
CA GLY A 23 12.62 -9.09 5.26
C GLY A 23 12.25 -10.21 4.30
N THR A 24 13.24 -11.03 3.88
CA THR A 24 12.96 -12.20 3.02
C THR A 24 12.11 -13.25 3.73
N THR A 25 12.40 -13.54 5.00
CA THR A 25 11.61 -14.49 5.80
C THR A 25 10.17 -14.01 5.97
N ALA A 26 9.97 -12.72 6.29
CA ALA A 26 8.65 -12.13 6.41
C ALA A 26 7.86 -12.24 5.08
N PHE A 27 8.48 -11.94 3.94
CA PHE A 27 7.85 -12.10 2.63
C PHE A 27 7.37 -13.53 2.37
N PHE A 28 8.21 -14.53 2.65
CA PHE A 28 7.83 -15.94 2.45
C PHE A 28 6.72 -16.39 3.40
N ILE A 29 6.72 -15.92 4.65
CA ILE A 29 5.65 -16.19 5.59
C ILE A 29 4.33 -15.63 5.04
N THR A 30 4.31 -14.37 4.61
CA THR A 30 3.11 -13.73 4.06
C THR A 30 2.64 -14.40 2.77
N ASP A 31 3.55 -14.73 1.85
CA ASP A 31 3.22 -15.45 0.61
C ASP A 31 2.65 -16.85 0.90
N GLY A 32 3.22 -17.55 1.89
CA GLY A 32 2.72 -18.84 2.37
C GLY A 32 1.31 -18.74 2.95
N PHE A 33 1.06 -17.74 3.80
CA PHE A 33 -0.28 -17.48 4.33
C PHE A 33 -1.29 -17.16 3.23
N LYS A 34 -0.89 -16.36 2.24
CA LYS A 34 -1.74 -16.01 1.10
C LYS A 34 -2.13 -17.24 0.28
N LYS A 35 -1.17 -18.09 -0.10
CA LYS A 35 -1.43 -19.32 -0.84
C LYS A 35 -2.32 -20.29 -0.06
N ASN A 36 -2.04 -20.47 1.23
CA ASN A 36 -2.86 -21.29 2.11
C ASN A 36 -4.27 -20.71 2.30
N ALA A 37 -4.42 -19.39 2.30
CA ALA A 37 -5.72 -18.72 2.34
C ALA A 37 -6.49 -18.91 1.02
N GLU A 38 -5.83 -18.78 -0.14
CA GLU A 38 -6.44 -19.02 -1.46
C GLU A 38 -6.85 -20.48 -1.67
N GLU A 39 -6.03 -21.43 -1.19
CA GLU A 39 -6.35 -22.86 -1.19
C GLU A 39 -7.52 -23.17 -0.25
N LYS A 40 -7.49 -22.63 0.98
CA LYS A 40 -8.62 -22.74 1.91
C LYS A 40 -9.88 -22.06 1.39
N GLU A 41 -9.79 -20.92 0.72
CA GLU A 41 -10.96 -20.23 0.15
C GLU A 41 -11.62 -21.05 -0.96
N LYS A 42 -10.83 -21.74 -1.79
CA LYS A 42 -11.33 -22.70 -2.79
C LYS A 42 -12.00 -23.93 -2.15
N GLU A 43 -11.44 -24.42 -1.04
CA GLU A 43 -12.00 -25.53 -0.26
C GLU A 43 -13.26 -25.10 0.54
N LEU A 44 -13.35 -23.80 0.88
CA LEU A 44 -14.41 -23.15 1.66
C LEU A 44 -15.43 -22.38 0.80
N LEU A 45 -15.56 -22.70 -0.49
CA LEU A 45 -16.70 -22.26 -1.32
C LEU A 45 -18.05 -22.87 -0.84
N ASP A 46 -18.03 -23.63 0.25
CA ASP A 46 -19.19 -24.02 1.05
C ASP A 46 -19.74 -22.79 1.84
N PRO A 47 -21.06 -22.52 1.91
CA PRO A 47 -21.65 -21.23 2.33
C PRO A 47 -21.44 -20.79 3.79
N HIS A 48 -20.60 -21.48 4.56
CA HIS A 48 -20.59 -21.47 6.02
C HIS A 48 -19.43 -20.70 6.67
N MET A 49 -18.78 -19.75 5.98
CA MET A 49 -17.84 -18.86 6.66
C MET A 49 -18.55 -18.03 7.74
N SER A 50 -18.15 -18.22 9.00
CA SER A 50 -18.66 -17.47 10.13
C SER A 50 -18.27 -16.00 10.01
N GLY A 51 -19.20 -15.08 10.28
CA GLY A 51 -18.92 -13.63 10.27
C GLY A 51 -17.73 -13.24 11.15
N TRP A 52 -17.42 -14.06 12.16
CA TRP A 52 -16.28 -13.90 13.06
C TRP A 52 -14.92 -13.97 12.36
N SER A 53 -14.73 -14.88 11.40
CA SER A 53 -13.45 -14.97 10.66
C SER A 53 -13.19 -13.72 9.81
N LYS A 54 -14.25 -13.14 9.23
CA LYS A 54 -14.16 -11.88 8.47
C LYS A 54 -13.84 -10.69 9.37
N VAL A 55 -14.45 -10.64 10.55
CA VAL A 55 -14.17 -9.58 11.56
C VAL A 55 -12.71 -9.65 12.02
N PHE A 56 -12.20 -10.82 12.39
CA PHE A 56 -10.81 -10.98 12.79
C PHE A 56 -9.82 -10.59 11.68
N TYR A 57 -10.09 -10.97 10.43
CA TYR A 57 -9.23 -10.61 9.30
C TYR A 57 -9.18 -9.08 9.08
N LEU A 58 -10.33 -8.40 9.13
CA LEU A 58 -10.39 -6.95 9.01
C LEU A 58 -9.69 -6.23 10.17
N GLU A 59 -9.84 -6.74 11.40
CA GLU A 59 -9.18 -6.18 12.59
C GLU A 59 -7.66 -6.32 12.53
N VAL A 60 -7.14 -7.47 12.07
CA VAL A 60 -5.70 -7.69 11.89
C VAL A 60 -5.14 -6.76 10.82
N LEU A 61 -5.89 -6.51 9.74
CA LEU A 61 -5.49 -5.62 8.67
C LEU A 61 -5.44 -4.15 9.16
N ASP A 62 -6.44 -3.72 9.93
CA ASP A 62 -6.48 -2.39 10.55
C ASP A 62 -5.36 -2.23 11.60
N ALA A 63 -5.12 -3.25 12.43
CA ALA A 63 -4.03 -3.28 13.40
C ALA A 63 -2.66 -3.20 12.73
N SER A 64 -2.46 -3.92 11.62
CA SER A 64 -1.20 -3.89 10.85
C SER A 64 -0.93 -2.50 10.27
N PHE A 65 -1.95 -1.85 9.69
CA PHE A 65 -1.82 -0.48 9.19
C PHE A 65 -1.66 0.56 10.31
N SER A 66 -2.16 0.29 11.51
CA SER A 66 -1.96 1.18 12.67
C SER A 66 -0.52 1.19 13.20
N ILE A 67 0.24 0.10 13.02
CA ILE A 67 1.64 -0.02 13.49
C ILE A 67 2.52 1.03 12.81
N ASP A 68 2.36 1.23 11.50
CA ASP A 68 3.11 2.25 10.75
C ASP A 68 2.82 3.65 11.28
N GLY A 69 1.56 3.92 11.67
CA GLY A 69 1.16 5.18 12.29
C GLY A 69 1.77 5.40 13.67
N VAL A 70 1.90 4.35 14.49
CA VAL A 70 2.54 4.42 15.82
C VAL A 70 4.04 4.64 15.69
N ILE A 71 4.73 3.88 14.84
CA ILE A 71 6.17 4.03 14.61
C ILE A 71 6.48 5.42 14.04
N GLY A 72 5.67 5.92 13.10
CA GLY A 72 5.80 7.27 12.57
C GLY A 72 5.58 8.36 13.63
N ALA A 73 4.60 8.20 14.52
CA ALA A 73 4.35 9.17 15.59
C ALA A 73 5.49 9.25 16.61
N PHE A 74 6.20 8.14 16.86
CA PHE A 74 7.39 8.11 17.72
C PHE A 74 8.54 8.96 17.17
N ALA A 75 8.57 9.27 15.87
CA ALA A 75 9.54 10.21 15.31
C ALA A 75 9.31 11.66 15.81
N PHE A 76 8.10 11.99 16.28
CA PHE A 76 7.73 13.35 16.71
C PHE A 76 7.57 13.48 18.23
N THR A 77 7.11 12.42 18.93
CA THR A 77 6.89 12.49 20.38
C THR A 77 7.02 11.12 21.03
N MET A 78 7.51 11.08 22.27
CA MET A 78 7.55 9.88 23.11
C MET A 78 6.33 9.77 24.05
N SER A 79 5.38 10.71 23.96
CA SER A 79 4.18 10.72 24.81
C SER A 79 3.15 9.71 24.29
N VAL A 80 3.14 8.50 24.87
CA VAL A 80 2.21 7.42 24.52
C VAL A 80 0.75 7.87 24.51
N PRO A 81 0.23 8.65 25.49
CA PRO A 81 -1.16 9.13 25.43
C PRO A 81 -1.46 9.99 24.20
N LEU A 82 -0.50 10.83 23.77
CA LEU A 82 -0.66 11.71 22.61
C LEU A 82 -0.70 10.90 21.30
N ILE A 83 0.15 9.86 21.20
CA ILE A 83 0.18 8.94 20.05
C ILE A 83 -1.14 8.18 19.94
N LEU A 84 -1.64 7.63 21.06
CA LEU A 84 -2.89 6.87 21.07
C LEU A 84 -4.10 7.71 20.65
N ILE A 85 -4.20 8.95 21.14
CA ILE A 85 -5.27 9.87 20.75
C ILE A 85 -5.14 10.25 19.27
N GLY A 86 -3.92 10.60 18.82
CA GLY A 86 -3.65 11.00 17.44
C GLY A 86 -3.97 9.89 16.45
N ASN A 87 -3.47 8.67 16.68
CA ASN A 87 -3.76 7.52 15.83
C ASN A 87 -5.22 7.07 15.92
N GLY A 88 -5.85 7.16 17.09
CA GLY A 88 -7.29 6.87 17.22
C GLY A 88 -8.16 7.79 16.37
N ILE A 89 -7.88 9.10 16.39
CA ILE A 89 -8.55 10.08 15.53
C ILE A 89 -8.21 9.83 14.05
N GLY A 90 -6.93 9.60 13.74
CA GLY A 90 -6.46 9.33 12.39
C GLY A 90 -7.12 8.11 11.76
N ALA A 91 -7.20 7.00 12.50
CA ALA A 91 -7.86 5.77 12.06
C ALA A 91 -9.34 6.01 11.75
N PHE A 92 -10.06 6.74 12.60
CA PHE A 92 -11.47 7.09 12.36
C PHE A 92 -11.64 7.94 11.09
N VAL A 93 -10.80 8.96 10.89
CA VAL A 93 -10.86 9.85 9.71
C VAL A 93 -10.55 9.08 8.42
N VAL A 94 -9.47 8.29 8.40
CA VAL A 94 -9.08 7.50 7.21
C VAL A 94 -10.16 6.47 6.88
N ARG A 95 -10.79 5.86 7.89
CA ARG A 95 -11.90 4.94 7.71
C ARG A 95 -13.11 5.61 7.08
N GLU A 96 -13.54 6.77 7.58
CA GLU A 96 -14.65 7.54 6.98
C GLU A 96 -14.34 7.96 5.54
N VAL A 97 -13.12 8.42 5.26
CA VAL A 97 -12.68 8.78 3.90
C VAL A 97 -12.73 7.56 2.98
N THR A 98 -12.30 6.39 3.46
CA THR A 98 -12.32 5.16 2.66
C THR A 98 -13.75 4.72 2.36
N VAL A 99 -14.62 4.67 3.37
CA VAL A 99 -16.02 4.24 3.21
C VAL A 99 -16.79 5.18 2.26
N ARG A 100 -16.60 6.50 2.38
CA ARG A 100 -17.27 7.47 1.50
C ARG A 100 -16.62 7.57 0.11
N GLY A 101 -15.29 7.43 0.06
CA GLY A 101 -14.47 7.65 -1.12
C GLY A 101 -14.36 6.46 -2.07
N ILE A 102 -14.69 5.24 -1.62
CA ILE A 102 -14.54 4.02 -2.44
C ILE A 102 -15.28 4.11 -3.78
N ASN A 103 -16.48 4.72 -3.78
CA ASN A 103 -17.29 4.91 -4.99
C ASN A 103 -16.70 5.95 -5.97
N TRP A 104 -15.86 6.86 -5.48
CA TRP A 104 -15.20 7.87 -6.30
C TRP A 104 -13.90 7.31 -6.86
N ILE A 105 -13.12 6.62 -6.03
CA ILE A 105 -11.84 6.02 -6.39
C ILE A 105 -12.03 4.91 -7.44
N SER A 106 -13.13 4.15 -7.37
CA SER A 106 -13.43 3.07 -8.32
C SER A 106 -13.68 3.55 -9.76
N LYS A 107 -14.01 4.83 -9.96
CA LYS A 107 -14.17 5.41 -11.31
C LYS A 107 -12.83 5.61 -12.04
N TYR A 108 -11.72 5.65 -11.30
CA TYR A 108 -10.40 5.94 -11.86
C TYR A 108 -9.61 4.67 -12.14
N ALA A 109 -9.70 4.15 -13.37
CA ALA A 109 -9.07 2.89 -13.77
C ALA A 109 -7.55 2.85 -13.54
N TYR A 110 -6.85 3.95 -13.81
CA TYR A 110 -5.39 4.02 -13.70
C TYR A 110 -4.87 4.36 -12.29
N LEU A 111 -5.72 4.86 -11.40
CA LEU A 111 -5.29 5.33 -10.08
C LEU A 111 -4.79 4.17 -9.19
N LYS A 112 -5.38 2.98 -9.31
CA LYS A 112 -4.94 1.77 -8.61
C LYS A 112 -3.51 1.38 -9.00
N ASN A 113 -3.20 1.39 -10.29
CA ASN A 113 -1.87 1.06 -10.79
C ASN A 113 -0.86 2.13 -10.34
N GLY A 114 -1.24 3.40 -10.43
CA GLY A 114 -0.41 4.51 -9.94
C GLY A 114 -0.05 4.38 -8.46
N ALA A 115 -1.01 3.97 -7.62
CA ALA A 115 -0.77 3.71 -6.20
C ALA A 115 0.22 2.54 -6.01
N MET A 116 0.07 1.43 -6.75
CA MET A 116 1.00 0.29 -6.65
C MET A 116 2.43 0.66 -7.09
N TYR A 117 2.58 1.42 -8.17
CA TYR A 117 3.90 1.90 -8.61
C TYR A 117 4.52 2.88 -7.61
N SER A 118 3.71 3.72 -6.97
CA SER A 118 4.17 4.66 -5.95
C SER A 118 4.74 3.93 -4.73
N ILE A 119 4.03 2.92 -4.22
CA ILE A 119 4.51 2.08 -3.11
C ILE A 119 5.78 1.32 -3.51
N GLY A 120 5.84 0.76 -4.72
CA GLY A 120 7.03 0.06 -5.22
C GLY A 120 8.26 0.97 -5.28
N MET A 121 8.10 2.19 -5.79
CA MET A 121 9.20 3.16 -5.86
C MET A 121 9.60 3.66 -4.47
N LEU A 122 8.65 3.89 -3.57
CA LEU A 122 8.93 4.23 -2.17
C LEU A 122 9.77 3.13 -1.49
N GLY A 123 9.39 1.86 -1.66
CA GLY A 123 10.17 0.73 -1.16
C GLY A 123 11.58 0.66 -1.74
N ALA A 124 11.74 0.97 -3.04
CA ALA A 124 13.06 1.05 -3.66
C ALA A 124 13.93 2.19 -3.07
N ILE A 125 13.34 3.38 -2.83
CA ILE A 125 14.03 4.49 -2.15
C ILE A 125 14.49 4.06 -0.76
N MET A 126 13.62 3.45 0.04
CA MET A 126 13.96 2.99 1.39
C MET A 126 15.07 1.94 1.39
N ILE A 127 15.09 1.04 0.40
CA ILE A 127 16.18 0.07 0.24
C ILE A 127 17.49 0.79 -0.10
N LEU A 128 17.48 1.75 -1.03
CA LEU A 128 18.67 2.52 -1.41
C LEU A 128 19.25 3.32 -0.22
N GLU A 129 18.39 3.98 0.54
CA GLU A 129 18.76 4.71 1.75
C GLU A 129 19.48 3.79 2.75
N SER A 130 19.03 2.53 2.84
CA SER A 130 19.66 1.51 3.70
C SER A 130 21.07 1.09 3.28
N PHE A 131 21.54 1.41 2.06
CA PHE A 131 22.92 1.19 1.60
C PHE A 131 23.85 2.37 1.86
N GLY A 132 23.39 3.42 2.56
CA GLY A 132 24.21 4.57 2.96
C GLY A 132 24.12 5.78 2.03
N GLU A 133 23.18 5.79 1.07
CA GLU A 133 22.83 7.02 0.35
C GLU A 133 21.90 7.88 1.22
N GLU A 134 22.37 9.05 1.66
CA GLU A 134 21.52 10.03 2.34
C GLU A 134 20.57 10.67 1.32
N ILE A 135 19.42 10.04 1.12
CA ILE A 135 18.36 10.57 0.27
C ILE A 135 17.59 11.63 1.06
N PRO A 136 17.49 12.87 0.57
CA PRO A 136 16.70 13.91 1.23
C PRO A 136 15.24 13.49 1.46
N PHE A 137 14.72 13.74 2.67
CA PHE A 137 13.39 13.25 3.11
C PHE A 137 12.22 13.62 2.18
N TRP A 138 12.31 14.74 1.47
CA TRP A 138 11.29 15.23 0.53
C TRP A 138 11.21 14.45 -0.79
N ILE A 139 12.22 13.63 -1.16
CA ILE A 139 12.24 12.91 -2.43
C ILE A 139 11.19 11.79 -2.43
N ALA A 140 11.09 11.03 -1.35
CA ALA A 140 10.11 9.96 -1.18
C ALA A 140 8.64 10.44 -1.34
N PRO A 141 8.16 11.49 -0.62
CA PRO A 141 6.81 12.01 -0.80
C PRO A 141 6.63 12.70 -2.15
N LEU A 142 7.65 13.40 -2.66
CA LEU A 142 7.57 14.03 -3.98
C LEU A 142 7.35 12.99 -5.09
N ASN A 143 8.10 11.90 -5.09
CA ASN A 143 7.93 10.82 -6.04
C ASN A 143 6.52 10.23 -6.01
N THR A 144 5.99 9.99 -4.80
CA THR A 144 4.62 9.49 -4.61
C THR A 144 3.58 10.47 -5.18
N ILE A 145 3.72 11.77 -4.89
CA ILE A 145 2.80 12.80 -5.38
C ILE A 145 2.85 12.89 -6.91
N ILE A 146 4.04 12.89 -7.50
CA ILE A 146 4.22 12.97 -8.96
C ILE A 146 3.57 11.78 -9.65
N LEU A 147 3.85 10.55 -9.18
CA LEU A 147 3.27 9.34 -9.76
C LEU A 147 1.75 9.37 -9.65
N LEU A 148 1.19 9.63 -8.46
CA LEU A 148 -0.26 9.71 -8.30
C LEU A 148 -0.89 10.80 -9.17
N ALA A 149 -0.26 11.97 -9.31
CA ALA A 149 -0.77 13.05 -10.16
C ALA A 149 -0.79 12.65 -11.65
N ILE A 150 0.25 11.99 -12.14
CA ILE A 150 0.33 11.50 -13.53
C ILE A 150 -0.77 10.48 -13.80
N PHE A 151 -0.91 9.47 -12.93
CA PHE A 151 -1.91 8.41 -13.10
C PHE A 151 -3.34 8.94 -12.94
N LEU A 152 -3.56 9.91 -12.05
CA LEU A 152 -4.83 10.60 -11.92
C LEU A 152 -5.17 11.41 -13.18
N PHE A 153 -4.21 12.16 -13.73
CA PHE A 153 -4.39 12.93 -14.97
C PHE A 153 -4.71 12.01 -16.15
N LEU A 154 -3.99 10.90 -16.28
CA LEU A 154 -4.23 9.89 -17.31
C LEU A 154 -5.65 9.32 -17.20
N SER A 155 -6.08 8.99 -15.98
CA SER A 155 -7.43 8.49 -15.73
C SER A 155 -8.52 9.53 -16.03
N TRP A 156 -8.31 10.81 -15.70
CA TRP A 156 -9.25 11.88 -16.05
C TRP A 156 -9.36 12.08 -17.57
N ARG A 157 -8.24 11.98 -18.29
CA ARG A 157 -8.24 12.12 -19.74
C ARG A 157 -9.03 10.99 -20.41
N GLU A 158 -8.88 9.76 -19.92
CA GLU A 158 -9.61 8.60 -20.44
C GLU A 158 -11.12 8.75 -20.25
N ILE A 159 -11.57 9.14 -19.06
CA ILE A 159 -13.00 9.35 -18.77
C ILE A 159 -13.57 10.44 -19.70
N LYS A 160 -12.89 11.58 -19.84
CA LYS A 160 -13.33 12.67 -20.75
C LYS A 160 -13.34 12.25 -22.21
N LEU A 161 -12.42 11.38 -22.63
CA LEU A 161 -12.37 10.88 -23.99
C LEU A 161 -13.53 9.91 -24.26
N ALA A 162 -13.83 9.03 -23.30
CA ALA A 162 -14.98 8.13 -23.38
C ALA A 162 -16.31 8.92 -23.48
N GLU A 163 -16.49 9.96 -22.67
CA GLU A 163 -17.67 10.84 -22.73
C GLU A 163 -17.83 11.52 -24.11
N LYS A 164 -16.74 11.97 -24.73
CA LYS A 164 -16.77 12.58 -26.07
C LYS A 164 -17.17 11.60 -27.16
N LEU A 165 -16.64 10.38 -27.13
CA LEU A 165 -16.96 9.34 -28.09
C LEU A 165 -18.43 8.90 -27.98
N GLU A 166 -18.97 8.82 -26.76
CA GLU A 166 -20.40 8.54 -26.54
C GLU A 166 -21.30 9.67 -27.05
N ALA A 167 -20.88 10.94 -26.92
CA ALA A 167 -21.62 12.09 -27.43
C ALA A 167 -21.64 12.13 -28.97
N GLU A 168 -20.52 11.82 -29.63
CA GLU A 168 -20.42 11.75 -31.10
C GLU A 168 -21.21 10.55 -31.67
N GLY A 169 -21.17 9.39 -31.01
CA GLY A 169 -21.92 8.19 -31.43
C GLY A 169 -23.45 8.35 -31.37
N LYS A 170 -23.97 9.20 -30.46
CA LYS A 170 -25.40 9.54 -30.39
C LYS A 170 -25.83 10.59 -31.42
N GLY A 171 -24.90 11.43 -31.89
CA GLY A 171 -25.17 12.44 -32.93
C GLY A 171 -25.18 11.89 -34.36
N GLY A 172 -24.51 10.77 -34.62
CA GLY A 172 -24.48 10.12 -35.95
C GLY A 172 -25.64 9.15 -36.23
N ALA A 173 -26.50 8.87 -35.24
CA ALA A 173 -27.63 7.94 -35.34
C ALA A 173 -29.01 8.65 -35.38
N ALA A 174 -29.03 9.97 -35.53
CA ALA A 174 -30.22 10.81 -35.63
C ALA A 174 -30.38 11.41 -37.03
#